data_AF-A0A6J4Y1D9-F1
#
_entry.id   AF-A0A6J4Y1D9-F1
#
_cell.length_a   1.000
_cell.length_b   1.000
_cell.length_c   1.000
_cell.angle_alpha   90.00
_cell.angle_beta   90.00
_cell.angle_gamma   90.00
#
_symmetry.space_group_name_H-M   'P 1'
#
loop_
_entity.id
_entity.type
_entity.pdbx_description
1 polymer ?
#
loop_
_entity_poly.entity_id
_entity_poly.type
_entity_poly.pdbx_seq_one_letter_code
_entity_poly.pdbx_strand_id
1 'polypeptide(L)' 'MFGIGMPELIIILVIILIIFGAGKLPEIGAGMGKAIRNFKGASDEEEKKEPEKIEEEKKSE' A
#
# COMPACT_ATOMS: atom_id res chain seq x y z
N MET A 1 -4.08 16.23 -28.39
CA MET A 1 -3.02 15.19 -28.29
C MET A 1 -3.62 14.04 -27.50
N PHE A 2 -4.05 12.99 -28.21
CA PHE A 2 -4.78 11.87 -27.64
C PHE A 2 -3.79 11.06 -26.78
N GLY A 3 -3.95 11.14 -25.45
CA GLY A 3 -3.18 10.34 -24.51
C GLY A 3 -3.40 8.85 -24.76
N ILE A 4 -2.51 8.03 -24.22
CA ILE A 4 -2.63 6.57 -24.26
C ILE A 4 -4.04 6.18 -23.82
N GLY A 5 -4.83 5.65 -24.74
CA GLY A 5 -6.20 5.24 -24.47
C GLY A 5 -6.23 3.90 -23.76
N MET A 6 -7.43 3.53 -23.30
CA MET A 6 -7.69 2.20 -22.74
C MET A 6 -7.22 1.06 -23.68
N PRO A 7 -7.42 1.13 -25.01
CA PRO A 7 -6.95 0.08 -25.92
C PRO A 7 -5.43 -0.09 -25.92
N GLU A 8 -4.68 1.01 -25.95
CA GLU A 8 -3.22 0.98 -25.95
C GLU A 8 -2.66 0.42 -24.63
N LEU A 9 -3.28 0.76 -23.49
CA LEU A 9 -2.92 0.18 -22.19
C LEU A 9 -3.14 -1.34 -22.16
N ILE A 10 -4.22 -1.84 -22.75
CA ILE A 10 -4.48 -3.29 -22.82
C ILE A 10 -3.42 -3.99 -23.67
N ILE A 11 -3.02 -3.41 -24.80
CA ILE A 11 -1.95 -3.99 -25.65
C ILE A 11 -0.64 -4.07 -24.87
N ILE A 12 -0.25 -3.00 -24.17
CA ILE A 12 0.95 -2.98 -23.33
C ILE A 12 0.86 -4.04 -22.23
N LEU A 13 -0.29 -4.16 -21.56
CA LEU A 13 -0.53 -5.17 -20.52
C LEU A 13 -0.36 -6.59 -21.08
N VAL A 14 -0.89 -6.87 -22.27
CA VAL A 14 -0.74 -8.18 -22.93
C VAL A 14 0.73 -8.49 -23.22
N ILE A 15 1.51 -7.53 -23.70
CA ILE A 15 2.95 -7.72 -23.94
C ILE A 15 3.68 -8.05 -22.62
N ILE A 16 3.38 -7.32 -21.56
CA ILE A 16 3.94 -7.58 -20.21
C ILE A 16 3.56 -8.98 -19.74
N LEU A 17 2.29 -9.39 -19.92
CA LEU A 17 1.83 -10.73 -19.55
C LEU A 17 2.53 -11.84 -20.33
N ILE A 18 2.89 -11.61 -21.59
CA ILE A 18 3.65 -12.59 -22.39
C ILE A 18 5.08 -12.72 -21.87
N ILE A 19 5.74 -11.61 -21.53
CA ILE A 19 7.14 -11.61 -21.07
C ILE A 19 7.25 -12.20 -19.65
N PHE A 20 6.39 -11.76 -18.74
CA PHE A 20 6.47 -12.12 -17.32
C PHE A 20 5.59 -13.32 -16.96
N GLY A 21 4.59 -13.65 -17.79
CA GLY A 21 3.57 -14.64 -17.48
C GLY A 21 2.40 -14.07 -16.68
N ALA A 22 1.19 -14.59 -16.92
CA ALA A 22 -0.03 -14.13 -16.25
C ALA A 22 -0.05 -14.39 -14.72
N GLY A 23 0.76 -15.33 -14.22
CA GLY A 23 0.87 -15.63 -12.80
C GLY A 23 1.74 -14.66 -12.00
N LYS A 24 2.69 -13.95 -12.64
CA LYS A 24 3.66 -13.13 -11.90
C LYS A 24 3.07 -11.81 -11.39
N LEU A 25 2.16 -11.21 -12.14
CA LEU A 25 1.45 -9.99 -11.72
C LEU A 25 0.68 -10.16 -10.40
N PRO A 26 -0.18 -11.18 -10.21
CA PRO A 26 -0.86 -11.40 -8.93
C PRO A 26 0.09 -11.82 -7.80
N GLU A 27 1.18 -12.54 -8.10
CA GLU A 27 2.20 -12.90 -7.11
C GLU A 27 2.89 -11.65 -6.53
N ILE A 28 3.35 -10.75 -7.41
CA ILE A 28 3.96 -9.47 -7.02
C ILE A 28 2.93 -8.57 -6.30
N GLY A 29 1.70 -8.50 -6.83
CA GLY A 29 0.62 -7.72 -6.22
C GLY A 29 0.25 -8.19 -4.82
N ALA A 30 0.22 -9.51 -4.57
CA ALA A 30 -0.04 -10.07 -3.25
C ALA A 30 1.08 -9.73 -2.25
N GLY A 31 2.35 -9.79 -2.67
CA GLY A 31 3.49 -9.38 -1.86
C GLY A 31 3.45 -7.89 -1.51
N MET A 32 3.25 -7.05 -2.53
CA MET A 32 3.17 -5.60 -2.36
C MET A 32 1.95 -5.19 -1.51
N GLY A 33 0.80 -5.84 -1.70
CA GLY A 33 -0.42 -5.57 -0.92
C GLY A 33 -0.24 -5.91 0.56
N LYS A 34 0.45 -7.00 0.89
CA LYS A 34 0.81 -7.33 2.29
C LYS A 34 1.75 -6.28 2.87
N ALA A 35 2.75 -5.84 2.11
CA ALA A 35 3.67 -4.79 2.55
C ALA A 35 2.95 -3.47 2.84
N ILE A 36 2.08 -3.03 1.92
CA ILE A 36 1.28 -1.80 2.10
C ILE A 36 0.35 -1.92 3.31
N ARG A 37 -0.31 -3.08 3.50
CA ARG A 37 -1.20 -3.30 4.64
C ARG A 37 -0.45 -3.27 5.98
N ASN A 38 0.71 -3.91 6.03
CA ASN A 38 1.55 -3.92 7.24
C ASN A 38 2.10 -2.53 7.54
N PHE A 39 2.53 -1.78 6.52
CA PHE A 39 3.01 -0.42 6.66
C PHE A 39 1.90 0.51 7.18
N LYS A 40 0.70 0.43 6.59
CA LYS A 40 -0.48 1.18 7.05
C LYS A 40 -0.84 0.83 8.50
N GLY A 41 -0.87 -0.45 8.85
CA GLY A 41 -1.17 -0.88 10.22
C GLY A 41 -0.18 -0.37 11.26
N ALA A 42 1.12 -0.36 10.94
CA ALA A 42 2.14 0.19 11.83
C ALA A 42 2.00 1.70 12.01
N SER A 43 1.77 2.46 10.91
CA SER A 43 1.51 3.90 11.00
C SER A 43 0.25 4.24 11.81
N ASP A 44 -0.82 3.47 11.65
CA ASP A 44 -2.07 3.67 12.38
C ASP A 44 -1.94 3.30 13.87
N GLU A 45 -1.03 2.40 14.24
CA GLU A 45 -0.69 2.07 15.64
C GLU A 45 0.21 3.11 16.31
N GLU A 46 1.08 3.78 15.55
CA GLU A 46 1.90 4.90 16.05
C GLU A 46 1.04 6.14 16.32
N GLU A 47 0.07 6.46 15.46
CA GLU A 47 -0.88 7.58 15.68
C GLU A 47 -1.78 7.38 16.91
N LYS A 48 -2.01 6.15 17.36
CA LYS A 48 -2.88 5.86 18.51
C LYS A 48 -2.16 5.81 19.87
N LYS A 49 -0.83 5.97 19.91
CA LYS A 49 -0.03 5.81 21.15
C LYS A 49 0.31 7.10 21.89
N GLU A 50 -0.11 8.27 21.43
CA GLU A 50 -0.03 9.55 22.17
C GLU A 50 -1.35 10.31 21.96
N PRO A 51 -2.16 10.63 23.00
CA PRO A 51 -1.76 11.16 24.31
C PRO A 51 -2.64 10.66 25.49
N GLU A 52 -2.32 9.54 26.13
CA GLU A 52 -3.00 9.15 27.40
C GLU A 52 -2.08 9.12 28.63
N LYS A 53 -0.79 9.46 28.49
CA LYS A 53 0.18 9.28 29.57
C LYS A 53 0.71 10.55 30.26
N ILE A 54 0.10 11.72 30.01
CA ILE A 54 0.62 13.01 30.54
C ILE A 54 -0.25 13.61 31.67
N GLU A 55 -1.43 13.06 31.98
CA GLU A 55 -2.36 13.69 32.95
C GLU A 55 -2.28 13.21 34.42
N GLU A 56 -1.51 12.17 34.76
CA GLU A 56 -1.48 11.68 36.16
C GLU A 56 -0.44 12.36 37.08
N GLU A 57 0.50 13.17 36.59
CA GLU A 57 1.57 13.76 37.43
C GLU A 57 1.29 15.16 38.02
N LYS A 58 0.11 15.78 37.78
CA LYS A 58 -0.19 17.15 38.27
C LYS A 58 -1.15 17.25 39.45
N LYS A 59 -1.52 16.15 40.13
CA LYS A 59 -2.44 16.18 41.29
C LYS A 59 -1.76 15.96 42.65
N SER A 60 -0.45 16.18 42.72
CA SER A 60 0.32 16.10 43.95
C SER A 60 1.43 17.13 43.95
N GLU A 61 1.05 18.41 43.91
CA GLU A 61 1.81 19.51 44.51
C GLU A 61 0.84 20.55 45.09
#